data_AF-A0A3S4GS29-F1
#
_entry.id   AF-A0A3S4GS29-F1
#
_cell.length_a   1.000
_cell.length_b   1.000
_cell.length_c   1.000
_cell.angle_alpha   90.00
_cell.angle_beta   90.00
_cell.angle_gamma   90.00
#
_symmetry.space_group_name_H-M   'P 1'
#
loop_
_entity.id
_entity.type
_entity.pdbx_description
1 polymer ?
#
loop_
_entity_poly.entity_id
_entity_poly.type
_entity_poly.pdbx_seq_one_letter_code
_entity_poly.pdbx_strand_id
1 'polypeptide(L)'
;MVWGAMLDADDALGRHEWLIAPLLLQGSASPDARILLAQPLDIASLIQACPDLLRQSDTVEWDEAQGTLKAWRRMRIGQLTVNVQPLAKPSEEELHQADAERHPR
;
A
#
# COMPACT_ATOMS: atom_id res chain seq x y z
N MET A 1 -7.42 -16.35 3.61
CA MET A 1 -7.02 -14.98 3.25
C MET A 1 -5.85 -15.11 2.31
N VAL A 2 -5.94 -14.52 1.11
CA VAL A 2 -4.84 -14.53 0.14
C VAL A 2 -3.88 -13.42 0.54
N TRP A 3 -2.58 -13.73 0.68
CA TRP A 3 -1.58 -12.76 1.09
C TRP A 3 -0.87 -12.11 -0.12
N GLY A 4 -0.70 -12.86 -1.22
CA GLY A 4 -0.18 -12.38 -2.50
C GLY A 4 -0.82 -13.07 -3.70
N ALA A 5 -0.53 -12.57 -4.90
CA ALA A 5 -0.99 -13.15 -6.15
C ALA A 5 0.18 -13.28 -7.14
N MET A 6 0.21 -14.34 -7.93
CA MET A 6 1.33 -14.69 -8.80
C MET A 6 0.90 -14.86 -10.25
N LEU A 7 1.69 -14.32 -11.16
CA LEU A 7 1.69 -14.70 -12.58
C LEU A 7 2.60 -15.92 -12.79
N ASP A 8 2.49 -16.54 -13.96
CA ASP A 8 3.53 -17.46 -14.42
C ASP A 8 4.83 -16.68 -14.67
N ALA A 9 5.99 -17.31 -14.46
CA ALA A 9 7.29 -16.62 -14.45
C ALA A 9 7.60 -15.86 -15.75
N ASP A 10 7.13 -16.35 -16.89
CA ASP A 10 7.37 -15.76 -18.21
C ASP A 10 6.16 -14.99 -18.76
N ASP A 11 5.13 -14.74 -17.93
CA ASP A 11 3.96 -13.99 -18.36
C ASP A 11 4.35 -12.54 -18.69
N ALA A 12 4.01 -12.10 -19.89
CA ALA A 12 4.31 -10.76 -20.39
C ALA A 12 3.70 -9.65 -19.51
N LEU A 13 2.65 -9.95 -18.73
CA LEU A 13 2.06 -9.01 -17.78
C LEU A 13 2.99 -8.65 -16.62
N GLY A 14 4.00 -9.48 -16.32
CA GLY A 14 4.97 -9.23 -15.24
C GLY A 14 5.83 -7.98 -15.42
N ARG A 15 5.85 -7.38 -16.61
CA ARG A 15 6.52 -6.10 -16.88
C ARG A 15 5.71 -4.87 -16.45
N HIS A 16 4.43 -5.05 -16.14
CA HIS A 16 3.54 -3.96 -15.74
C HIS A 16 3.47 -3.91 -14.22
N GLU A 17 3.72 -2.72 -13.66
CA GLU A 17 3.72 -2.51 -12.20
C GLU A 17 2.34 -2.74 -11.58
N TRP A 18 1.28 -2.32 -12.28
CA TRP A 18 -0.10 -2.39 -11.80
C TRP A 18 -0.96 -3.24 -12.72
N LEU A 19 -1.74 -4.13 -12.10
CA LEU A 19 -2.68 -5.01 -12.77
C LEU A 19 -4.03 -4.97 -12.06
N ILE A 20 -5.11 -5.10 -12.82
CA ILE A 20 -6.40 -5.56 -12.29
C ILE A 20 -6.51 -7.04 -12.64
N ALA A 21 -6.65 -7.89 -11.62
CA ALA A 21 -6.74 -9.35 -11.77
C ALA A 21 -8.10 -9.86 -11.30
N PRO A 22 -9.15 -9.82 -12.14
CA PRO A 22 -10.50 -10.18 -11.72
C PRO A 22 -10.70 -11.70 -11.51
N LEU A 23 -9.81 -12.55 -12.04
CA LEU A 23 -9.89 -14.00 -11.89
C LEU A 23 -8.60 -14.54 -11.27
N LEU A 24 -8.75 -15.11 -10.07
CA LEU A 24 -7.68 -15.73 -9.30
C LEU A 24 -8.03 -17.20 -9.01
N LEU A 25 -7.01 -18.05 -8.93
CA LEU A 25 -7.11 -19.44 -8.49
C LEU A 25 -6.29 -19.64 -7.22
N GLN A 26 -6.97 -19.84 -6.09
CA GLN A 26 -6.31 -20.17 -4.83
C GLN A 26 -6.02 -21.67 -4.78
N GLY A 27 -4.75 -22.04 -4.87
CA GLY A 27 -4.31 -23.41 -4.62
C GLY A 27 -4.38 -23.75 -3.13
N SER A 28 -4.61 -25.02 -2.79
CA SER A 28 -4.59 -25.47 -1.38
C SER A 28 -3.19 -25.56 -0.78
N ALA A 29 -2.15 -25.60 -1.62
CA ALA A 29 -0.77 -25.83 -1.24
C ALA A 29 0.12 -24.56 -1.19
N SER A 30 -0.40 -23.40 -1.63
CA SER A 30 0.32 -22.13 -1.64
C SER A 30 -0.49 -21.05 -0.92
N PRO A 31 0.15 -20.17 -0.13
CA PRO A 31 -0.54 -19.02 0.44
C PRO A 31 -1.00 -18.01 -0.64
N ASP A 32 -0.32 -17.99 -1.79
CA ASP A 32 -0.57 -17.05 -2.87
C ASP A 32 -1.52 -17.62 -3.95
N ALA A 33 -2.39 -16.76 -4.46
CA ALA A 33 -3.32 -17.11 -5.53
C ALA A 33 -2.63 -16.97 -6.90
N ARG A 34 -2.92 -17.88 -7.83
CA ARG A 34 -2.49 -17.71 -9.22
C ARG A 34 -3.43 -16.76 -9.95
N ILE A 35 -2.88 -15.81 -10.69
CA ILE A 35 -3.64 -14.91 -11.57
C ILE A 35 -4.00 -15.69 -12.84
N LEU A 36 -5.29 -15.80 -13.15
CA LEU A 36 -5.79 -16.45 -14.36
C LEU A 36 -6.20 -15.46 -15.45
N LEU A 37 -6.68 -14.28 -15.05
CA LEU A 37 -6.97 -13.17 -15.95
C LEU A 37 -6.52 -11.88 -15.29
N ALA A 38 -5.83 -11.04 -16.07
CA ALA A 38 -5.45 -9.70 -15.67
C ALA A 38 -5.33 -8.76 -16.87
N GLN A 39 -5.32 -7.46 -16.57
CA GLN A 39 -5.05 -6.39 -17.53
C GLN A 39 -4.08 -5.38 -16.91
N PRO A 40 -3.16 -4.81 -17.71
CA PRO A 40 -2.38 -3.65 -17.30
C PRO A 40 -3.28 -2.52 -16.83
N LEU A 41 -2.89 -1.88 -15.75
CA LEU A 41 -3.60 -0.74 -15.17
C LEU A 41 -2.68 0.47 -15.15
N ASP A 42 -3.15 1.61 -15.65
CA ASP A 42 -2.58 2.89 -15.27
C ASP A 42 -3.22 3.34 -13.95
N ILE A 43 -2.42 3.36 -12.89
CA ILE A 43 -2.88 3.70 -11.54
C ILE A 43 -3.36 5.15 -11.44
N ALA A 44 -2.76 6.07 -12.21
CA ALA A 44 -3.16 7.47 -12.20
C ALA A 44 -4.57 7.64 -12.79
N SER A 45 -4.83 6.99 -13.94
CA SER A 45 -6.16 6.95 -14.56
C SER A 45 -7.21 6.33 -13.63
N LEU A 46 -6.89 5.26 -12.89
CA LEU A 46 -7.81 4.67 -11.91
C LEU A 46 -8.18 5.64 -10.80
N ILE A 47 -7.19 6.32 -10.20
CA ILE A 47 -7.41 7.28 -9.12
C ILE A 47 -8.25 8.46 -9.60
N GLN A 48 -8.03 8.93 -10.82
CA GLN A 48 -8.83 10.00 -11.40
C GLN A 48 -10.30 9.59 -11.59
N ALA A 49 -10.54 8.36 -12.07
CA ALA A 49 -11.89 7.86 -12.31
C ALA A 49 -12.62 7.47 -11.02
N CYS A 50 -11.89 7.00 -10.01
CA CYS A 50 -12.42 6.47 -8.75
C CYS A 50 -11.64 7.03 -7.54
N PRO A 51 -11.75 8.34 -7.26
CA PRO A 51 -10.96 8.99 -6.20
C PRO A 51 -11.22 8.39 -4.81
N ASP A 52 -12.43 7.88 -4.56
CA ASP A 52 -12.83 7.32 -3.26
C ASP A 52 -12.10 6.02 -2.89
N LEU A 53 -11.44 5.35 -3.86
CA LEU A 53 -10.61 4.18 -3.59
C LEU A 53 -9.32 4.54 -2.83
N LEU A 54 -8.86 5.79 -2.98
CA LEU A 54 -7.61 6.25 -2.40
C LEU A 54 -7.84 6.74 -0.97
N ARG A 55 -7.15 6.10 -0.02
CA ARG A 55 -7.14 6.49 1.39
C ARG A 55 -5.82 7.14 1.74
N GLN A 56 -5.88 8.30 2.38
CA GLN A 56 -4.75 8.99 2.94
C GLN A 56 -4.63 8.69 4.43
N SER A 57 -3.41 8.49 4.90
CA SER A 57 -3.09 8.42 6.33
C SER A 57 -1.72 9.04 6.57
N ASP A 58 -1.61 9.85 7.60
CA ASP A 58 -0.34 10.43 8.04
C ASP A 58 0.23 9.55 9.17
N THR A 59 1.52 9.28 9.12
CA THR A 59 2.23 8.41 10.06
C THR A 59 3.45 9.15 10.57
N VAL A 60 3.64 9.13 11.88
CA VAL A 60 4.79 9.74 12.55
C VAL A 60 5.49 8.65 13.35
N GLU A 61 6.75 8.40 13.03
CA GLU A 61 7.57 7.41 13.73
C GLU A 61 8.85 8.05 14.27
N TRP A 62 9.31 7.56 15.42
CA TRP A 62 10.62 7.93 15.95
C TRP A 62 11.71 7.15 15.21
N ASP A 63 12.60 7.85 14.53
CA ASP A 63 13.80 7.25 13.95
C ASP A 63 14.87 7.16 15.04
N GLU A 64 15.06 5.96 15.61
CA GLU A 64 16.08 5.71 16.64
C GLU A 64 17.51 5.97 16.14
N ALA A 65 17.79 5.71 14.86
CA ALA A 65 19.12 5.87 14.30
C ALA A 65 19.50 7.36 14.15
N GLN A 66 18.52 8.22 13.87
CA GLN A 66 18.73 9.66 13.70
C GLN A 66 18.37 10.47 14.95
N GLY A 67 17.67 9.89 15.93
CA GLY A 67 17.18 10.60 17.11
C GLY A 67 16.15 11.69 16.77
N THR A 68 15.39 11.50 15.70
CA THR A 68 14.43 12.50 15.18
C THR A 68 13.09 11.86 14.87
N LEU A 69 12.01 12.64 14.96
CA LEU A 69 10.72 12.25 14.41
C LEU A 69 10.72 12.34 12.89
N LYS A 70 10.25 11.28 12.24
CA LYS A 70 9.94 11.28 10.81
C LYS A 70 8.44 11.21 10.64
N ALA A 71 7.91 12.08 9.80
CA ALA A 71 6.52 12.10 9.42
C ALA A 71 6.41 11.85 7.92
N TRP A 72 5.44 11.03 7.51
CA TRP A 72 5.08 10.87 6.12
C TRP A 72 3.59 10.67 5.95
N ARG A 73 3.11 11.13 4.81
CA ARG A 73 1.79 10.86 4.29
C ARG A 73 1.83 9.65 3.40
N ARG A 74 0.94 8.70 3.64
CA ARG A 74 0.78 7.49 2.84
C ARG A 74 -0.56 7.51 2.11
N MET A 75 -0.54 7.27 0.81
CA MET A 75 -1.72 7.06 -0.01
C MET A 75 -1.85 5.57 -0.32
N ARG A 76 -3.01 4.97 -0.03
CA ARG A 76 -3.25 3.53 -0.19
C ARG A 76 -4.53 3.23 -0.94
N ILE A 77 -4.55 2.12 -1.68
CA ILE A 77 -5.76 1.47 -2.18
C ILE A 77 -5.86 0.12 -1.47
N GLY A 78 -6.83 -0.02 -0.56
CA GLY A 78 -6.88 -1.16 0.34
C GLY A 78 -5.57 -1.28 1.14
N GLN A 79 -4.87 -2.40 0.96
CA GLN A 79 -3.58 -2.64 1.62
C GLN A 79 -2.36 -2.20 0.79
N LEU A 80 -2.53 -1.80 -0.47
CA LEU A 80 -1.43 -1.43 -1.36
C LEU A 80 -1.06 0.04 -1.16
N THR A 81 0.21 0.32 -0.90
CA THR A 81 0.73 1.70 -0.84
C THR A 81 1.02 2.18 -2.25
N VAL A 82 0.35 3.26 -2.67
CA VAL A 82 0.52 3.86 -3.99
C VAL A 82 1.57 4.99 -3.95
N ASN A 83 1.61 5.75 -2.85
CA ASN A 83 2.55 6.85 -2.69
C ASN A 83 2.90 7.05 -1.21
N VAL A 84 4.14 7.47 -0.96
CA VAL A 84 4.62 7.95 0.34
C VAL A 84 5.30 9.30 0.12
N GLN A 85 4.84 10.32 0.84
CA GLN A 85 5.40 11.67 0.79
C GLN A 85 5.89 12.09 2.17
N PRO A 86 7.14 12.53 2.32
CA PRO A 86 7.60 13.12 3.58
C PRO A 86 6.74 14.33 3.96
N LEU A 87 6.38 14.44 5.24
CA LEU A 87 5.72 15.62 5.79
C LEU A 87 6.77 16.49 6.47
N ALA A 88 6.75 17.80 6.17
CA ALA A 88 7.41 18.78 7.01
C ALA A 88 6.68 18.83 8.37
N LYS A 89 7.45 19.03 9.46
CA LYS A 89 7.04 19.02 10.88
C LYS A 89 5.58 18.60 11.15
N PRO A 90 5.34 17.41 11.72
CA PRO A 90 3.99 16.93 12.02
C PRO A 90 3.23 17.94 12.87
N SER A 91 1.92 18.04 12.64
CA SER A 91 1.02 18.84 13.46
C SER A 91 0.96 18.32 14.90
N GLU A 92 0.53 19.17 15.82
CA GLU A 92 0.47 18.85 17.26
C GLU A 92 -0.47 17.66 17.54
N GLU A 93 -1.55 17.51 16.77
CA GLU A 93 -2.48 16.38 16.85
C GLU A 93 -1.83 15.05 16.41
N GLU A 94 -1.01 15.08 15.35
CA GLU A 94 -0.29 13.90 14.85
C GLU A 94 0.83 13.46 15.81
N LEU A 95 1.45 14.42 16.51
CA LEU A 95 2.41 14.14 17.58
C LEU A 95 1.74 13.39 18.75
N HIS A 96 0.58 13.87 19.20
CA HIS A 96 -0.18 13.23 20.27
C HIS A 96 -0.63 11.80 19.92
N GLN A 97 -0.96 11.55 18.65
CA GLN A 97 -1.35 10.21 18.19
C GLN A 97 -0.16 9.23 18.18
N ALA A 98 1.02 9.67 17.71
CA ALA A 98 2.23 8.83 17.72
C ALA A 98 2.70 8.48 19.14
N ASP A 99 2.58 9.42 20.08
CA ASP A 99 2.88 9.17 21.49
C ASP A 99 1.92 8.14 22.11
N ALA A 100 0.64 8.17 21.71
CA ALA A 100 -0.36 7.19 22.15
C ALA A 100 -0.11 5.78 21.59
N GLU A 101 0.39 5.66 20.36
CA GLU A 101 0.77 4.38 19.74
C GLU A 101 2.06 3.79 20.37
N ARG A 102 2.96 4.64 20.88
CA ARG A 102 4.19 4.21 21.58
C ARG A 102 3.92 3.63 22.98
N HIS A 103 2.89 4.13 23.66
CA HIS A 103 2.49 3.68 25.00
C HIS A 103 1.00 3.34 25.04
N PRO A 104 0.60 2.16 24.53
CA PRO A 104 -0.74 1.66 24.81
C PRO A 104 -0.82 1.43 26.33
N ARG A 105 -1.72 2.17 26.99
CA ARG A 105 -2.05 1.92 28.40
C ARG A 105 -2.56 0.50 28.61
#